data_AF-A0A7C6YJQ7-F1
#
_entry.id   AF-A0A7C6YJQ7-F1
#
_cell.length_a   1.000
_cell.length_b   1.000
_cell.length_c   1.000
_cell.angle_alpha   90.00
_cell.angle_beta   90.00
_cell.angle_gamma   90.00
#
_symmetry.space_group_name_H-M   'P 1'
#
loop_
_entity.id
_entity.type
_entity.pdbx_description
1 polymer ?
#
loop_
_entity_poly.entity_id
_entity_poly.type
_entity_poly.pdbx_seq_one_letter_code
_entity_poly.pdbx_strand_id
1 'polypeptide(L)'
;MKNKPIFNKKIRENREQNVQTQHKNIGSVEDVKDESSNTSDFDISTDISSAKDMKARVKLLEKELANKESEIDFLKEKLTNNQEILLDLIEDKKSLRKLVQDFEMKQLDERLNNFQQLQTKQHQMEHRLFVTKNLLDEARHELDIRGKVIEDLEKRGLRDYLMANYPQSYVQYQKNVTNK
;
A
#
# COMPACT_ATOMS: atom_id res chain seq x y z
N MET A 1 -17.56 -10.48 29.75
CA MET A 1 -16.27 -11.21 29.66
C MET A 1 -16.03 -11.59 28.21
N LYS A 2 -14.87 -11.22 27.63
CA LYS A 2 -14.16 -11.91 26.53
C LYS A 2 -12.94 -11.06 26.10
N ASN A 3 -11.85 -11.35 26.80
CA ASN A 3 -10.43 -11.40 26.43
C ASN A 3 -9.88 -10.46 25.32
N LYS A 4 -8.92 -9.63 25.76
CA LYS A 4 -7.95 -8.85 24.97
C LYS A 4 -6.95 -9.78 24.25
N PRO A 5 -6.40 -9.42 23.07
CA PRO A 5 -5.23 -10.10 22.54
C PRO A 5 -3.96 -9.56 23.22
N ILE A 6 -3.23 -10.45 23.89
CA ILE A 6 -1.85 -10.26 24.34
C ILE A 6 -0.97 -10.69 23.17
N PHE A 7 -0.43 -9.76 22.39
CA PHE A 7 0.69 -10.04 21.51
C PHE A 7 1.49 -8.76 21.28
N ASN A 8 2.82 -8.88 21.21
CA ASN A 8 3.82 -7.83 20.96
C ASN A 8 4.52 -7.16 22.16
N LYS A 9 4.95 -7.95 23.15
CA LYS A 9 6.09 -7.56 24.01
C LYS A 9 7.36 -8.40 23.79
N LYS A 10 7.23 -9.63 23.28
CA LYS A 10 8.36 -10.57 23.14
C LYS A 10 9.25 -10.37 21.90
N ILE A 11 8.81 -9.59 20.92
CA ILE A 11 9.56 -9.38 19.65
C ILE A 11 10.59 -8.24 19.79
N ARG A 12 10.48 -7.40 20.83
CA ARG A 12 11.37 -6.24 21.01
C ARG A 12 12.70 -6.59 21.70
N GLU A 13 12.73 -7.62 22.56
CA GLU A 13 13.93 -7.99 23.34
C GLU A 13 15.01 -8.68 22.49
N ASN A 14 14.65 -9.40 21.42
CA ASN A 14 15.65 -10.09 20.58
C ASN A 14 16.41 -9.17 19.62
N ARG A 15 16.02 -7.89 19.50
CA ARG A 15 16.70 -6.94 18.60
C ARG A 15 17.83 -6.16 19.28
N GLU A 16 17.86 -6.16 20.62
CA GLU A 16 18.85 -5.40 21.39
C GLU A 16 20.08 -6.24 21.79
N GLN A 17 20.03 -7.57 21.67
CA GLN A 17 21.16 -8.45 22.02
C GLN A 17 22.18 -8.69 20.91
N ASN A 18 21.96 -8.17 19.69
CA ASN A 18 22.83 -8.46 18.53
C ASN A 18 23.71 -7.27 18.08
N VAL A 19 23.97 -6.29 18.96
CA VAL A 19 24.78 -5.10 18.65
C VAL A 19 26.10 -5.04 19.45
N GLN A 20 26.37 -6.02 20.32
CA GLN A 20 27.61 -6.07 21.08
C GLN A 20 28.41 -7.32 20.75
N THR A 21 29.21 -7.26 19.68
CA THR A 21 30.59 -7.79 19.67
C THR A 21 31.26 -7.44 18.34
N GLN A 22 32.56 -7.14 18.45
CA GLN A 22 33.58 -7.04 17.38
C GLN A 22 33.81 -5.65 16.76
N HIS A 23 34.70 -4.89 17.39
CA HIS A 23 35.78 -4.20 16.67
C HIS A 23 37.00 -4.04 17.60
N LYS A 24 38.06 -4.80 17.33
CA LYS A 24 39.43 -4.49 17.79
C LYS A 24 40.42 -5.00 16.73
N ASN A 25 40.65 -4.17 15.72
CA ASN A 25 41.83 -4.29 14.86
C ASN A 25 42.97 -3.55 15.56
N ILE A 26 44.04 -4.26 15.90
CA ILE A 26 45.33 -3.67 16.28
C ILE A 26 46.30 -4.02 15.16
N GLY A 27 46.90 -2.96 14.62
CA GLY A 27 47.76 -2.97 13.47
C GLY A 27 49.09 -3.67 13.70
N SER A 28 49.56 -4.21 12.59
CA SER A 28 50.91 -4.64 12.27
C SER A 28 51.95 -3.54 12.51
N VAL A 29 52.96 -3.86 13.32
CA VAL A 29 54.29 -3.25 13.31
C VAL A 29 55.27 -4.42 13.30
N GLU A 30 55.88 -4.66 12.14
CA GLU A 30 57.04 -5.55 12.00
C GLU A 30 58.30 -4.69 12.16
N ASP A 31 58.97 -4.84 13.30
CA ASP A 31 60.33 -4.36 13.51
C ASP A 31 61.31 -5.45 13.06
N VAL A 32 62.11 -5.10 12.05
CA VAL A 32 63.27 -5.84 11.58
C VAL A 32 64.38 -5.75 12.64
N LYS A 33 64.83 -6.90 13.15
CA LYS A 33 66.16 -7.04 13.75
C LYS A 33 66.81 -8.33 13.26
N ASP A 34 67.81 -8.11 12.42
CA ASP A 34 68.93 -9.01 12.19
C ASP A 34 69.62 -9.33 13.53
N GLU A 35 69.79 -10.61 13.82
CA GLU A 35 70.94 -11.07 14.59
C GLU A 35 71.45 -12.36 13.96
N SER A 36 72.71 -12.28 13.55
CA SER A 36 73.45 -13.29 12.85
C SER A 36 73.85 -14.45 13.75
N SER A 37 74.28 -15.52 13.07
CA SER A 37 75.23 -16.53 13.52
C SER A 37 74.78 -17.47 14.64
N ASN A 38 74.52 -18.72 14.26
CA ASN A 38 75.45 -19.80 14.60
C ASN A 38 75.36 -20.92 13.56
N THR A 39 76.42 -21.03 12.77
CA THR A 39 76.78 -22.24 12.04
C THR A 39 77.38 -23.23 13.05
N SER A 40 76.74 -24.36 13.25
CA SER A 40 77.40 -25.52 13.82
C SER A 40 76.75 -26.78 13.27
N ASP A 41 77.44 -27.39 12.31
CA ASP A 41 77.49 -28.81 12.01
C ASP A 41 76.18 -29.60 12.18
N PHE A 42 75.41 -29.63 11.09
CA PHE A 42 74.35 -30.63 10.94
C PHE A 42 74.99 -31.94 10.47
N ASP A 43 75.42 -32.73 11.45
CA ASP A 43 75.76 -34.13 11.30
C ASP A 43 74.65 -34.85 10.53
N ILE A 44 75.02 -35.47 9.41
CA ILE A 44 74.21 -36.45 8.70
C ILE A 44 74.17 -37.71 9.58
N SER A 45 73.29 -37.67 10.58
CA SER A 45 72.74 -38.83 11.26
C SER A 45 71.24 -38.82 11.03
N THR A 46 70.84 -39.01 9.77
CA THR A 46 69.60 -39.73 9.48
C THR A 46 69.63 -41.00 10.32
N ASP A 47 68.63 -41.24 11.16
CA ASP A 47 67.97 -42.54 11.20
C ASP A 47 66.77 -42.56 12.17
N ILE A 48 65.60 -42.76 11.54
CA ILE A 48 64.38 -43.37 12.09
C ILE A 48 63.49 -42.49 13.00
N SER A 49 63.99 -41.65 13.91
CA SER A 49 63.10 -40.89 14.83
C SER A 49 62.39 -39.69 14.15
N SER A 50 63.16 -38.83 13.46
CA SER A 50 62.64 -37.66 12.72
C SER A 50 61.68 -38.05 11.59
N ALA A 51 61.98 -39.13 10.85
CA ALA A 51 61.11 -39.64 9.79
C ALA A 51 59.77 -40.20 10.34
N LYS A 52 59.78 -40.76 11.56
CA LYS A 52 58.58 -41.26 12.24
C LYS A 52 57.70 -40.11 12.74
N ASP A 53 58.30 -39.02 13.22
CA ASP A 53 57.59 -37.79 13.61
C ASP A 53 56.99 -37.06 12.41
N MET A 54 57.72 -36.97 11.30
CA MET A 54 57.18 -36.44 10.04
C MET A 54 56.03 -37.30 9.51
N LYS A 55 56.14 -38.62 9.56
CA LYS A 55 55.06 -39.53 9.16
C LYS A 55 53.83 -39.43 10.06
N ALA A 56 54.02 -39.20 11.35
CA ALA A 56 52.92 -38.94 12.28
C ALA A 56 52.25 -37.58 11.99
N ARG A 57 53.03 -36.54 11.68
CA ARG A 57 52.53 -35.23 11.29
C ARG A 57 51.73 -35.28 9.99
N VAL A 58 52.21 -36.02 8.98
CA VAL A 58 51.50 -36.24 7.71
C VAL A 58 50.15 -36.90 7.95
N LYS A 59 50.09 -37.97 8.76
CA LYS A 59 48.81 -38.63 9.10
C LYS A 59 47.83 -37.72 9.85
N LEU A 60 48.34 -36.84 10.73
CA LEU A 60 47.49 -35.86 11.41
C LEU A 60 46.94 -34.82 10.44
N LEU A 61 47.78 -34.33 9.53
CA LEU A 61 47.36 -33.38 8.49
C LEU A 61 46.38 -34.01 7.50
N GLU A 62 46.57 -35.28 7.12
CA GLU A 62 45.61 -36.02 6.28
C GLU A 62 44.25 -36.16 6.98
N LYS A 63 44.24 -36.45 8.29
CA LYS A 63 43.01 -36.55 9.07
C LYS A 63 42.34 -35.18 9.22
N GLU A 64 43.11 -34.13 9.44
CA GLU A 64 42.60 -32.76 9.53
C GLU A 64 42.04 -32.29 8.18
N LEU A 65 42.70 -32.63 7.08
CA LEU A 65 42.25 -32.35 5.72
C LEU A 65 40.94 -33.08 5.40
N ALA A 66 40.83 -34.37 5.73
CA ALA A 66 39.59 -35.12 5.57
C ALA A 66 38.44 -34.55 6.42
N ASN A 67 38.72 -34.11 7.65
CA ASN A 67 37.73 -33.45 8.48
C ASN A 67 37.28 -32.12 7.86
N LYS A 68 38.22 -31.33 7.34
CA LYS A 68 37.92 -30.05 6.69
C LYS A 68 37.15 -30.23 5.39
N GLU A 69 37.42 -31.26 4.61
CA GLU A 69 36.63 -31.62 3.42
C GLU A 69 35.21 -32.00 3.79
N SER A 70 35.01 -32.82 4.84
CA SER A 70 33.67 -33.16 5.32
C SER A 70 32.88 -31.93 5.82
N GLU A 71 33.57 -30.98 6.47
CA GLU A 71 32.97 -29.72 6.92
C GLU A 71 32.59 -28.84 5.73
N ILE A 72 33.44 -28.78 4.69
CA ILE A 72 33.16 -28.07 3.44
C ILE A 72 31.92 -28.66 2.76
N ASP A 73 31.80 -29.98 2.67
CA ASP A 73 30.67 -30.61 2.00
C ASP A 73 29.36 -30.43 2.78
N PHE A 74 29.41 -30.51 4.11
CA PHE A 74 28.27 -30.15 4.96
C PHE A 74 27.82 -28.70 4.76
N LEU A 75 28.78 -27.76 4.68
CA LEU A 75 28.48 -26.36 4.44
C LEU A 75 27.91 -26.11 3.03
N LYS A 76 28.38 -26.83 2.01
CA LYS A 76 27.81 -26.78 0.65
C LYS A 76 26.37 -27.27 0.66
N GLU A 77 26.07 -28.40 1.29
CA GLU A 77 24.71 -28.94 1.37
C GLU A 77 23.77 -27.96 2.11
N LYS A 78 24.24 -27.36 3.21
CA LYS A 78 23.47 -26.34 3.91
C LYS A 78 23.25 -25.09 3.05
N LEU A 79 24.24 -24.70 2.25
CA LEU A 79 24.14 -23.58 1.33
C LEU A 79 23.12 -23.85 0.23
N THR A 80 23.14 -25.03 -0.40
CA THR A 80 22.18 -25.40 -1.45
C THR A 80 20.76 -25.46 -0.92
N ASN A 81 20.55 -26.06 0.26
CA ASN A 81 19.23 -26.09 0.89
C ASN A 81 18.72 -24.67 1.21
N ASN A 82 19.57 -23.82 1.77
CA ASN A 82 19.18 -22.42 2.02
C ASN A 82 18.88 -21.66 0.72
N GLN A 83 19.59 -21.95 -0.38
CA GLN A 83 19.33 -21.35 -1.69
C GLN A 83 17.96 -21.78 -2.23
N GLU A 84 17.61 -23.07 -2.12
CA GLU A 84 16.29 -23.58 -2.50
C GLU A 84 15.17 -22.90 -1.70
N ILE A 85 15.30 -22.85 -0.37
CA ILE A 85 14.34 -22.16 0.49
C ILE A 85 14.21 -20.68 0.10
N LEU A 86 15.31 -20.01 -0.21
CA LEU A 86 15.28 -18.60 -0.63
C LEU A 86 14.55 -18.42 -1.97
N LEU A 87 14.73 -19.34 -2.91
CA LEU A 87 14.02 -19.29 -4.20
C LEU A 87 12.51 -19.45 -4.01
N ASP A 88 12.08 -20.41 -3.18
CA ASP A 88 10.66 -20.60 -2.85
C ASP A 88 10.08 -19.35 -2.20
N LEU A 89 10.77 -18.76 -1.22
CA LEU A 89 10.34 -17.53 -0.56
C LEU A 89 10.25 -16.34 -1.54
N ILE A 90 11.14 -16.28 -2.53
CA ILE A 90 11.10 -15.25 -3.59
C ILE A 90 9.88 -15.45 -4.49
N GLU A 91 9.57 -16.70 -4.84
CA GLU A 91 8.40 -17.04 -5.65
C GLU A 91 7.10 -16.72 -4.90
N ASP A 92 6.99 -17.11 -3.64
CA ASP A 92 5.85 -16.78 -2.77
C ASP A 92 5.68 -15.28 -2.60
N LYS A 93 6.78 -14.54 -2.42
CA LYS A 93 6.72 -13.07 -2.35
C LYS A 93 6.24 -12.47 -3.67
N LYS A 94 6.61 -13.05 -4.81
CA LYS A 94 6.17 -12.59 -6.14
C LYS A 94 4.68 -12.88 -6.36
N SER A 95 4.21 -14.06 -5.99
CA SER A 95 2.80 -14.43 -6.10
C SER A 95 1.93 -13.57 -5.19
N LEU A 96 2.36 -13.34 -3.94
CA LEU A 96 1.66 -12.48 -2.99
C LEU A 96 1.59 -11.03 -3.46
N ARG A 97 2.67 -10.50 -4.05
CA ARG A 97 2.67 -9.15 -4.64
C ARG A 97 1.65 -9.00 -5.77
N LYS A 98 1.54 -9.99 -6.65
CA LYS A 98 0.52 -9.99 -7.72
C LYS A 98 -0.87 -10.00 -7.13
N LEU A 99 -1.12 -10.86 -6.13
CA LEU A 99 -2.42 -10.93 -5.47
C LEU A 99 -2.80 -9.60 -4.82
N VAL A 100 -1.85 -8.94 -4.15
CA VAL A 100 -2.06 -7.60 -3.57
C VAL A 100 -2.41 -6.58 -4.65
N GLN A 101 -1.66 -6.55 -5.76
CA GLN A 101 -1.95 -5.65 -6.89
C GLN A 101 -3.34 -5.90 -7.49
N ASP A 102 -3.74 -7.16 -7.65
CA ASP A 102 -5.07 -7.52 -8.16
C ASP A 102 -6.19 -7.05 -7.21
N PHE A 103 -5.98 -7.16 -5.89
CA PHE A 103 -6.94 -6.65 -4.90
C PHE A 103 -7.00 -5.12 -4.90
N GLU A 104 -5.86 -4.44 -5.01
CA GLU A 104 -5.81 -2.98 -5.11
C GLU A 104 -6.54 -2.50 -6.38
N MET A 105 -6.33 -3.16 -7.51
CA MET A 105 -7.03 -2.86 -8.76
C MET A 105 -8.54 -3.06 -8.63
N LYS A 106 -8.98 -4.21 -8.08
CA LYS A 106 -10.41 -4.47 -7.85
C LYS A 106 -11.05 -3.43 -6.94
N GLN A 107 -10.37 -3.03 -5.86
CA GLN A 107 -10.87 -1.98 -4.99
C GLN A 107 -10.96 -0.63 -5.71
N LEU A 108 -10.00 -0.31 -6.58
CA LEU A 108 -10.03 0.90 -7.39
C LEU A 108 -11.22 0.89 -8.35
N ASP A 109 -11.46 -0.23 -9.05
CA ASP A 109 -12.56 -0.42 -9.98
C ASP A 109 -13.92 -0.30 -9.29
N GLU A 110 -14.09 -0.92 -8.12
CA GLU A 110 -15.30 -0.80 -7.32
C GLU A 110 -15.57 0.65 -6.90
N ARG A 111 -14.53 1.35 -6.43
CA ARG A 111 -14.64 2.77 -6.09
C ARG A 111 -15.03 3.60 -7.31
N LEU A 112 -14.39 3.38 -8.45
CA LEU A 112 -14.67 4.10 -9.69
C LEU A 112 -16.12 3.88 -10.14
N ASN A 113 -16.60 2.63 -10.13
CA ASN A 113 -17.97 2.30 -10.46
C ASN A 113 -18.97 2.99 -9.52
N ASN A 114 -18.70 2.97 -8.21
CA ASN A 114 -19.52 3.67 -7.23
C ASN A 114 -19.58 5.18 -7.49
N PHE A 115 -18.45 5.81 -7.84
CA PHE A 115 -18.41 7.23 -8.20
C PHE A 115 -19.22 7.53 -9.46
N GLN A 116 -19.10 6.72 -10.50
CA GLN A 116 -19.86 6.89 -11.75
C GLN A 116 -21.37 6.74 -11.53
N GLN A 117 -21.78 5.76 -10.72
CA GLN A 117 -23.19 5.59 -10.36
C GLN A 117 -23.72 6.78 -9.56
N LEU A 118 -22.92 7.28 -8.61
CA LEU A 118 -23.30 8.45 -7.81
C LEU A 118 -23.41 9.70 -8.68
N GLN A 119 -22.47 9.93 -9.60
CA GLN A 119 -22.50 11.03 -10.56
C GLN A 119 -23.74 10.97 -11.45
N THR A 120 -24.10 9.78 -11.95
CA THR A 120 -25.30 9.59 -12.76
C THR A 120 -26.57 9.92 -11.97
N LYS A 121 -26.67 9.44 -10.73
CA LYS A 121 -27.81 9.74 -9.83
C LYS A 121 -27.89 11.23 -9.52
N GLN A 122 -26.76 11.88 -9.27
CA GLN A 122 -26.68 13.32 -9.05
C GLN A 122 -27.21 14.08 -10.26
N HIS A 123 -26.75 13.75 -11.47
CA HIS A 123 -27.21 14.42 -12.69
C HIS A 123 -28.71 14.26 -12.92
N GLN A 124 -29.26 13.06 -12.67
CA GLN A 124 -30.71 12.83 -12.72
C GLN A 124 -31.47 13.67 -11.70
N MET A 125 -30.93 13.80 -10.49
CA MET A 125 -31.53 14.60 -9.42
C MET A 125 -31.49 16.09 -9.74
N GLU A 126 -30.36 16.60 -10.25
CA GLU A 126 -30.20 17.97 -10.72
C GLU A 126 -31.19 18.29 -11.85
N HIS A 127 -31.32 17.40 -12.83
CA HIS A 127 -32.30 17.56 -13.90
C HIS A 127 -33.73 17.61 -13.36
N ARG A 128 -34.11 16.69 -12.47
CA ARG A 128 -35.44 16.70 -11.84
C ARG A 128 -35.66 17.99 -11.05
N LEU A 129 -34.68 18.42 -10.27
CA LEU A 129 -34.75 19.67 -9.51
C LEU A 129 -34.97 20.85 -10.45
N PHE A 130 -34.20 20.94 -11.53
CA PHE A 130 -34.34 21.99 -12.53
C PHE A 130 -35.74 22.01 -13.15
N VAL A 131 -36.26 20.86 -13.59
CA VAL A 131 -37.63 20.75 -14.15
C VAL A 131 -38.68 21.15 -13.11
N THR A 132 -38.60 20.62 -11.89
CA THR A 132 -39.58 20.94 -10.84
C THR A 132 -39.53 22.41 -10.42
N LYS A 133 -38.35 23.02 -10.43
CA LYS A 133 -38.18 24.45 -10.17
C LYS A 133 -38.85 25.28 -11.27
N ASN A 134 -38.63 24.93 -12.54
CA ASN A 134 -39.27 25.64 -13.64
C ASN A 134 -40.80 25.55 -13.58
N LEU A 135 -41.35 24.38 -13.25
CA LEU A 135 -42.79 24.19 -13.05
C LEU A 135 -43.33 25.01 -11.87
N LEU A 136 -42.56 25.08 -10.76
CA LEU A 136 -42.94 25.88 -9.60
C LEU A 136 -42.90 27.38 -9.92
N ASP A 137 -41.89 27.83 -10.66
CA ASP A 137 -41.75 29.23 -11.08
C ASP A 137 -42.87 29.62 -12.06
N GLU A 138 -43.26 28.72 -12.98
CA GLU A 138 -44.42 28.93 -13.86
C GLU A 138 -45.73 29.02 -13.05
N ALA A 139 -45.95 28.10 -12.12
CA ALA A 139 -47.14 28.11 -11.26
C ALA A 139 -47.23 29.37 -10.39
N ARG A 140 -46.08 29.84 -9.86
CA ARG A 140 -46.00 31.11 -9.14
C ARG A 140 -46.38 32.29 -10.03
N HIS A 141 -45.86 32.32 -11.25
CA HIS A 141 -46.19 33.39 -12.20
C HIS A 141 -47.68 33.39 -12.56
N GLU A 142 -48.27 32.20 -12.74
CA GLU A 142 -49.70 32.07 -12.98
C GLU A 142 -50.55 32.52 -11.79
N LEU A 143 -50.15 32.17 -10.56
CA LEU A 143 -50.81 32.65 -9.34
C LEU A 143 -50.73 34.18 -9.20
N ASP A 144 -49.59 34.79 -9.52
CA ASP A 144 -49.44 36.24 -9.48
C ASP A 144 -50.38 36.93 -10.48
N ILE A 145 -50.52 36.38 -11.70
CA ILE A 145 -51.46 36.90 -12.70
C ILE A 145 -52.89 36.76 -12.19
N ARG A 146 -53.28 35.58 -11.67
CA ARG A 146 -54.62 35.35 -11.13
C ARG A 146 -54.92 36.25 -9.93
N GLY A 147 -53.95 36.47 -9.05
CA GLY A 147 -54.06 37.37 -7.89
C GLY A 147 -54.35 38.80 -8.31
N LYS A 148 -53.60 39.32 -9.31
CA LYS A 148 -53.86 40.66 -9.88
C LYS A 148 -55.25 40.76 -10.50
N VAL A 149 -55.70 39.73 -11.21
CA VAL A 149 -57.04 39.68 -11.80
C VAL A 149 -58.13 39.72 -10.72
N ILE A 150 -57.97 38.97 -9.63
CA ILE A 150 -58.91 38.98 -8.50
C ILE A 150 -58.94 40.36 -7.86
N GLU A 151 -57.79 40.96 -7.57
CA GLU A 151 -57.70 42.30 -6.98
C GLU A 151 -58.37 43.36 -7.86
N ASP A 152 -58.18 43.30 -9.19
CA ASP A 152 -58.82 44.20 -10.14
C ASP A 152 -60.34 43.98 -10.24
N LEU A 153 -60.81 42.74 -10.08
CA LEU A 153 -62.23 42.42 -10.03
C LEU A 153 -62.90 42.85 -8.72
N GLU A 154 -62.18 42.76 -7.59
CA GLU A 154 -62.66 43.22 -6.28
C GLU A 154 -62.79 44.75 -6.22
N LYS A 155 -61.89 45.48 -6.88
CA LYS A 155 -61.95 46.95 -6.99
C LYS A 155 -62.99 47.46 -8.00
N ARG A 156 -63.65 46.56 -8.75
CA ARG A 156 -64.64 46.91 -9.77
C ARG A 156 -65.96 47.37 -9.12
N GLY A 157 -66.49 48.50 -9.57
CA GLY A 157 -67.80 48.99 -9.14
C GLY A 157 -68.96 48.21 -9.76
N LEU A 158 -70.11 48.15 -9.06
CA LEU A 158 -71.34 47.49 -9.51
C LEU A 158 -71.83 47.97 -10.90
N ARG A 159 -71.57 49.23 -11.26
CA ARG A 159 -71.91 49.78 -12.59
C ARG A 159 -71.10 49.16 -13.72
N ASP A 160 -69.79 48.97 -13.54
CA ASP A 160 -68.94 48.34 -14.55
C ASP A 160 -69.29 46.87 -14.71
N TYR A 161 -69.71 46.20 -13.63
CA TYR A 161 -70.24 44.83 -13.66
C TYR A 161 -71.47 44.71 -14.57
N LEU A 162 -72.43 45.63 -14.43
CA LEU A 162 -73.65 45.68 -15.25
C LEU A 162 -73.39 45.98 -16.73
N MET A 163 -72.36 46.78 -17.05
CA MET A 163 -71.99 47.14 -18.43
C MET A 163 -71.07 46.11 -19.11
N ALA A 164 -70.78 44.96 -18.47
CA ALA A 164 -69.87 43.93 -18.98
C ALA A 164 -68.45 44.43 -19.36
N ASN A 165 -68.01 45.58 -18.84
CA ASN A 165 -66.66 46.10 -19.04
C ASN A 165 -65.68 45.39 -18.09
N TYR A 166 -64.91 44.44 -18.62
CA TYR A 166 -63.93 43.69 -17.86
C TYR A 166 -62.57 44.42 -17.77
N PRO A 167 -61.85 44.31 -16.64
CA PRO A 167 -60.49 44.82 -16.52
C PRO A 167 -59.57 44.21 -17.58
N GLN A 168 -58.60 45.00 -18.04
CA GLN A 168 -57.66 44.58 -19.10
C GLN A 168 -56.81 43.37 -18.67
N SER A 169 -56.55 43.22 -17.36
CA SER A 169 -55.90 42.06 -16.75
C SER A 169 -56.71 40.76 -16.90
N TYR A 170 -58.03 40.81 -16.74
CA TYR A 170 -58.93 39.66 -16.94
C TYR A 170 -58.98 39.23 -18.42
N VAL A 171 -59.00 40.20 -19.33
CA VAL A 171 -58.96 39.91 -20.78
C VAL A 171 -57.63 39.27 -21.19
N GLN A 172 -56.51 39.73 -20.62
CA GLN A 172 -55.20 39.12 -20.83
C GLN A 172 -55.13 37.69 -20.25
N TYR A 173 -55.69 37.47 -19.06
CA TYR A 173 -55.80 36.13 -18.49
C TYR A 173 -56.62 35.19 -19.38
N GLN A 174 -57.79 35.61 -19.87
CA GLN A 174 -58.59 34.81 -20.80
C GLN A 174 -57.85 34.48 -22.10
N LYS A 175 -57.11 35.45 -22.67
CA LYS A 175 -56.28 35.22 -23.87
C LYS A 175 -55.15 34.23 -23.61
N ASN A 176 -54.56 34.25 -22.41
CA ASN A 176 -53.48 33.33 -22.05
C ASN A 176 -54.01 31.91 -21.77
N VAL A 177 -55.23 31.80 -21.23
CA VAL A 177 -55.91 30.50 -21.00
C VAL A 177 -56.45 29.88 -22.30
N THR A 178 -56.84 30.69 -23.28
CA THR A 178 -57.36 30.22 -24.57
C THR A 178 -56.28 29.90 -25.61
N ASN A 179 -55.06 30.41 -25.45
CA ASN A 179 -53.91 30.14 -26.32
C ASN A 179 -52.90 29.11 -25.75
N LYS A 180 -53.16 28.57 -24.56
CA LYS A 180 -52.47 27.39 -24.01
C LYS A 180 -53.15 26.12 -24.54
#